data_AF-A0A257AD21-F1
#
_entry.id   AF-A0A257AD21-F1
#
_cell.length_a   1.000
_cell.length_b   1.000
_cell.length_c   1.000
_cell.angle_alpha   90.00
_cell.angle_beta   90.00
_cell.angle_gamma   90.00
#
_symmetry.space_group_name_H-M   'P 1'
#
loop_
_entity.id
_entity.type
_entity.pdbx_description
1 polymer ?
#
loop_
_entity_poly.entity_id
_entity_poly.type
_entity_poly.pdbx_seq_one_letter_code
_entity_poly.pdbx_strand_id
1 'polypeptide(L)'
;MGRYEFKPFFNPVLSEWVVTDILNGLKNGLSSLTISLDLGISRAELKLSGGKVRIGDLTLSAADLKRALKLARNGALIELAEGKLVKLAFYSNGKYYKLKAIAPYEAPTLEINGIHMHRIEGITPLLEIARHNPWSRDLSKVEILLGDATEVVRELEDDCFEAVLLDPPRYSLAPELYASSFYRELFRVLKPGGKLFHYTGEPGSRSRGIDLAGSVLKRLKGVGFRARRVSELRGVIAMKGR
;
A
#
# COMPACT_ATOMS: atom_id res chain seq x y z
N MET A 1 -6.40 4.09 -35.23
CA MET A 1 -6.60 4.04 -33.76
C MET A 1 -5.99 5.29 -33.17
N GLY A 2 -6.78 6.14 -32.50
CA GLY A 2 -6.24 7.27 -31.74
C GLY A 2 -5.44 6.75 -30.55
N ARG A 3 -4.22 7.26 -30.35
CA ARG A 3 -3.40 6.93 -29.19
C ARG A 3 -4.01 7.63 -27.98
N TYR A 4 -4.60 6.87 -27.06
CA TYR A 4 -5.06 7.40 -25.79
C TYR A 4 -3.84 7.62 -24.89
N GLU A 5 -3.50 8.88 -24.61
CA GLU A 5 -2.46 9.21 -23.65
C GLU A 5 -3.06 9.19 -22.25
N PHE A 6 -2.77 8.13 -21.50
CA PHE A 6 -3.20 8.03 -20.12
C PHE A 6 -2.51 9.11 -19.28
N LYS A 7 -3.30 9.91 -18.57
CA LYS A 7 -2.83 10.87 -17.57
C LYS A 7 -3.41 10.47 -16.22
N PRO A 8 -2.58 10.01 -15.27
CA PRO A 8 -3.06 9.69 -13.93
C PRO A 8 -3.50 10.95 -13.20
N PHE A 9 -4.60 10.85 -12.45
CA PHE A 9 -5.02 11.85 -11.49
C PHE A 9 -4.60 11.41 -10.09
N PHE A 10 -4.03 12.33 -9.32
CA PHE A 10 -3.50 12.08 -7.97
C PHE A 10 -4.32 12.79 -6.88
N ASN A 11 -5.62 12.96 -7.13
CA ASN A 11 -6.51 13.57 -6.17
C ASN A 11 -6.78 12.61 -5.00
N PRO A 12 -6.95 13.11 -3.76
CA PRO A 12 -7.35 12.28 -2.64
C PRO A 12 -8.67 11.54 -2.92
N VAL A 13 -8.69 10.25 -2.60
CA VAL A 13 -9.86 9.38 -2.75
C VAL A 13 -10.30 8.88 -1.38
N LEU A 14 -11.59 9.01 -1.09
CA LEU A 14 -12.22 8.56 0.14
C LEU A 14 -13.15 7.38 -0.14
N SER A 15 -12.96 6.29 0.59
CA SER A 15 -13.93 5.19 0.73
C SER A 15 -14.80 5.40 1.97
N GLU A 16 -15.84 4.59 2.14
CA GLU A 16 -16.68 4.64 3.35
C GLU A 16 -15.88 4.39 4.64
N TRP A 17 -14.89 3.48 4.59
CA TRP A 17 -13.99 3.20 5.71
C TRP A 17 -13.13 4.40 6.06
N VAL A 18 -12.50 5.03 5.06
CA VAL A 18 -11.66 6.22 5.28
C VAL A 18 -12.48 7.36 5.90
N VAL A 19 -13.69 7.62 5.39
CA VAL A 19 -14.58 8.65 5.95
C VAL A 19 -14.97 8.30 7.39
N THR A 20 -15.24 7.03 7.67
CA THR A 20 -15.62 6.54 9.00
C THR A 20 -14.48 6.68 10.00
N ASP A 21 -13.26 6.32 9.63
CA ASP A 21 -12.07 6.44 10.47
C ASP A 21 -11.79 7.90 10.83
N ILE A 22 -11.91 8.81 9.86
CA ILE A 22 -11.78 10.26 10.10
C ILE A 22 -12.88 10.77 11.05
N LEU A 23 -14.14 10.37 10.83
CA LEU A 23 -15.25 10.74 11.72
C LEU A 23 -15.04 10.25 13.16
N ASN A 24 -14.55 9.02 13.31
CA ASN A 24 -14.22 8.45 14.62
C ASN A 24 -13.05 9.21 15.27
N GLY A 25 -12.01 9.53 14.51
CA GLY A 25 -10.89 10.34 15.01
C GLY A 25 -11.32 11.71 15.52
N LEU A 26 -12.19 12.39 14.78
CA LEU A 26 -12.79 13.67 15.21
C LEU A 26 -13.65 13.51 16.47
N LYS A 27 -14.49 12.47 16.53
CA LYS A 27 -15.36 12.19 17.69
C LYS A 27 -14.54 11.90 18.95
N ASN A 28 -13.43 11.20 18.80
CA ASN A 28 -12.53 10.83 19.91
C ASN A 28 -11.53 11.95 20.27
N GLY A 29 -11.61 13.12 19.62
CA GLY A 29 -10.76 14.26 19.93
C GLY A 29 -9.28 14.07 19.57
N LEU A 30 -8.97 13.18 18.61
CA LEU A 30 -7.60 13.00 18.14
C LEU A 30 -7.06 14.29 17.52
N SER A 31 -5.77 14.57 17.70
CA SER A 31 -5.08 15.71 17.08
C SER A 31 -4.56 15.39 15.68
N SER A 32 -4.23 14.12 15.41
CA SER A 32 -3.86 13.63 14.10
C SER A 32 -4.31 12.19 13.88
N LEU A 33 -4.38 11.78 12.61
CA LEU A 33 -4.73 10.44 12.16
C LEU A 33 -3.87 10.08 10.95
N THR A 34 -3.15 8.96 11.01
CA THR A 34 -2.43 8.41 9.86
C THR A 34 -3.37 7.54 9.04
N ILE A 35 -3.61 7.90 7.79
CA ILE A 35 -4.56 7.19 6.93
C ILE A 35 -4.14 7.24 5.45
N SER A 36 -4.60 6.28 4.66
CA SER A 36 -4.42 6.29 3.20
C SER A 36 -5.52 7.10 2.52
N LEU A 37 -5.14 7.93 1.54
CA LEU A 37 -6.03 8.71 0.70
C LEU A 37 -5.94 8.34 -0.79
N ASP A 38 -5.38 7.16 -1.08
CA ASP A 38 -5.10 6.68 -2.43
C ASP A 38 -5.29 5.16 -2.52
N LEU A 39 -6.27 4.63 -1.78
CA LEU A 39 -6.66 3.22 -1.80
C LEU A 39 -5.55 2.25 -1.36
N GLY A 40 -4.72 2.67 -0.42
CA GLY A 40 -3.69 1.83 0.21
C GLY A 40 -2.30 1.97 -0.41
N ILE A 41 -2.13 2.84 -1.42
CA ILE A 41 -0.83 3.04 -2.08
C ILE A 41 0.16 3.77 -1.15
N SER A 42 -0.31 4.76 -0.40
CA SER A 42 0.51 5.50 0.57
C SER A 42 -0.29 5.92 1.80
N ARG A 43 0.42 6.30 2.87
CA ARG A 43 -0.19 6.85 4.09
C ARG A 43 0.25 8.30 4.28
N ALA A 44 -0.68 9.13 4.75
CA ALA A 44 -0.43 10.51 5.12
C ALA A 44 -0.97 10.78 6.52
N GLU A 45 -0.28 11.65 7.27
CA GLU A 45 -0.78 12.16 8.55
C GLU A 45 -1.75 13.31 8.30
N LEU A 46 -3.01 13.13 8.72
CA LEU A 46 -4.02 14.17 8.69
C LEU A 46 -4.11 14.88 10.03
N LYS A 47 -4.09 16.21 9.99
CA LYS A 47 -4.33 17.04 11.17
C LYS A 47 -5.82 17.25 11.40
N LEU A 48 -6.25 17.00 12.64
CA LEU A 48 -7.62 17.12 13.09
C LEU A 48 -7.68 18.30 14.07
N SER A 49 -8.54 19.29 13.80
CA SER A 49 -8.65 20.49 14.64
C SER A 49 -10.04 21.10 14.57
N GLY A 50 -10.57 21.53 15.71
CA GLY A 50 -11.87 22.21 15.78
C GLY A 50 -13.04 21.42 15.16
N GLY A 51 -13.02 20.09 15.26
CA GLY A 51 -14.03 19.21 14.66
C GLY A 51 -13.98 19.14 13.12
N LYS A 52 -12.86 19.54 12.52
CA LYS A 52 -12.62 19.51 11.08
C LYS A 52 -11.32 18.78 10.75
N VAL A 53 -11.22 18.28 9.52
CA VAL A 53 -10.01 17.68 8.95
C VAL A 53 -9.60 18.48 7.72
N ARG A 54 -8.29 18.65 7.51
CA ARG A 54 -7.77 19.21 6.25
C ARG A 54 -7.22 18.10 5.38
N ILE A 55 -7.73 17.97 4.16
CA ILE A 55 -7.29 17.01 3.15
C ILE A 55 -6.99 17.77 1.86
N GLY A 56 -5.72 17.81 1.47
CA GLY A 56 -5.27 18.72 0.40
C GLY A 56 -5.64 20.17 0.71
N ASP A 57 -6.33 20.81 -0.23
CA ASP A 57 -6.81 22.20 -0.11
C ASP A 57 -8.19 22.32 0.53
N LEU A 58 -8.83 21.19 0.87
CA LEU A 58 -10.17 21.15 1.46
C LEU A 58 -10.11 21.03 2.98
N THR A 59 -10.92 21.83 3.65
CA THR A 59 -11.23 21.64 5.08
C THR A 59 -12.65 21.09 5.20
N LEU A 60 -12.76 19.85 5.66
CA LEU A 60 -14.02 19.13 5.78
C LEU A 60 -14.49 19.13 7.24
N SER A 61 -15.72 19.58 7.47
CA SER A 61 -16.42 19.44 8.74
C SER A 61 -17.04 18.05 8.91
N ALA A 62 -17.51 17.73 10.12
CA ALA A 62 -18.32 16.54 10.36
C ALA A 62 -19.57 16.45 9.46
N ALA A 63 -20.16 17.59 9.06
CA ALA A 63 -21.29 17.60 8.14
C ALA A 63 -20.88 17.26 6.69
N ASP A 64 -19.70 17.69 6.25
CA ASP A 64 -19.12 17.32 4.96
C ASP A 64 -18.81 15.82 4.90
N LEU A 65 -18.20 15.29 5.96
CA LEU A 65 -17.88 13.87 6.07
C LEU A 65 -19.15 12.99 6.11
N LYS A 66 -20.21 13.44 6.79
CA LYS A 66 -21.52 12.75 6.74
C LYS A 66 -22.13 12.77 5.33
N ARG A 67 -21.93 13.85 4.56
CA ARG A 67 -22.33 13.89 3.13
C ARG A 67 -21.48 12.94 2.29
N ALA A 68 -20.17 12.89 2.53
CA ALA A 68 -19.28 11.92 1.89
C ALA A 68 -19.75 10.49 2.16
N LEU A 69 -20.08 10.13 3.41
CA LEU A 69 -20.54 8.79 3.74
C LEU A 69 -21.83 8.40 2.97
N LYS A 70 -22.74 9.35 2.74
CA LYS A 70 -23.94 9.12 1.90
C LYS A 70 -23.57 8.86 0.43
N LEU A 71 -22.60 9.59 -0.11
CA LEU A 71 -22.11 9.43 -1.48
C LEU A 71 -21.36 8.09 -1.66
N ALA A 72 -20.63 7.65 -0.62
CA ALA A 72 -19.83 6.43 -0.61
C ALA A 72 -20.63 5.13 -0.50
N ARG A 73 -21.94 5.22 -0.26
CA ARG A 73 -22.83 4.05 -0.13
C ARG A 73 -22.69 3.08 -1.29
N ASN A 74 -22.88 1.79 -1.00
CA ASN A 74 -22.73 0.68 -1.94
C ASN A 74 -21.31 0.60 -2.52
N GLY A 75 -20.31 0.94 -1.70
CA GLY A 75 -18.88 0.89 -2.00
C GLY A 75 -18.40 1.96 -2.98
N ALA A 76 -19.13 3.06 -3.20
CA ALA A 76 -18.68 4.09 -4.13
C ALA A 76 -17.45 4.82 -3.61
N LEU A 77 -16.50 5.10 -4.49
CA LEU A 77 -15.37 5.99 -4.17
C LEU A 77 -15.71 7.45 -4.41
N ILE A 78 -15.10 8.33 -3.61
CA ILE A 78 -15.27 9.78 -3.69
C ILE A 78 -13.91 10.40 -3.92
N GLU A 79 -13.79 11.18 -4.97
CA GLU A 79 -12.63 12.00 -5.26
C GLU A 79 -12.81 13.40 -4.65
N LEU A 80 -11.74 13.96 -4.13
CA LEU A 80 -11.65 15.38 -3.79
C LEU A 80 -11.06 16.12 -5.00
N ALA A 81 -11.94 16.67 -5.84
CA ALA A 81 -11.56 17.40 -7.04
C ALA A 81 -12.14 18.82 -7.01
N GLU A 82 -11.34 19.82 -7.37
CA GLU A 82 -11.77 21.23 -7.51
C GLU A 82 -12.54 21.77 -6.28
N GLY A 83 -12.10 21.41 -5.08
CA GLY A 83 -12.75 21.86 -3.85
C GLY A 83 -14.12 21.20 -3.59
N LYS A 84 -14.43 20.06 -4.23
CA LYS A 84 -15.70 19.35 -4.07
C LYS A 84 -15.49 17.85 -3.80
N LEU A 85 -16.49 17.26 -3.16
CA LEU A 85 -16.62 15.81 -3.01
C LEU A 85 -17.37 15.27 -4.22
N VAL A 86 -16.67 14.58 -5.11
CA VAL A 86 -17.20 14.05 -6.36
C VAL A 86 -17.26 12.54 -6.28
N LYS A 87 -18.44 11.96 -6.48
CA LYS A 87 -18.56 10.50 -6.58
C LYS A 87 -17.89 10.03 -7.87
N LEU A 88 -16.98 9.05 -7.79
CA LEU A 88 -16.33 8.42 -8.95
C LEU A 88 -17.29 7.46 -9.66
N ALA A 89 -18.32 8.05 -10.27
CA ALA A 89 -19.33 7.35 -11.03
C ALA A 89 -19.92 8.26 -12.12
N PHE A 90 -20.28 7.69 -13.26
CA PHE A 90 -20.86 8.43 -14.37
C PHE A 90 -21.78 7.53 -15.19
N TYR A 91 -22.70 8.15 -15.94
CA TYR A 91 -23.49 7.48 -16.96
C TYR A 91 -22.87 7.70 -18.33
N SER A 92 -22.79 6.64 -19.14
CA SER A 92 -22.36 6.72 -20.54
C SER A 92 -23.01 5.61 -21.33
N ASN A 93 -23.48 5.90 -22.55
CA ASN A 93 -24.09 4.93 -23.46
C ASN A 93 -25.19 4.06 -22.79
N GLY A 94 -26.05 4.68 -21.97
CA GLY A 94 -27.13 3.99 -21.26
C GLY A 94 -26.68 3.07 -20.11
N LYS A 95 -25.38 3.08 -19.76
CA LYS A 95 -24.81 2.29 -18.66
C LYS A 95 -24.32 3.19 -17.54
N TYR A 96 -24.49 2.74 -16.31
CA TYR A 96 -23.94 3.35 -15.11
C TYR A 96 -22.59 2.71 -14.78
N TYR A 97 -21.56 3.53 -14.70
CA TYR A 97 -20.21 3.14 -14.33
C TYR A 97 -19.89 3.70 -12.95
N LYS A 98 -19.26 2.91 -12.10
CA LYS A 98 -18.82 3.34 -10.77
C LYS A 98 -17.54 2.62 -10.40
N LEU A 99 -16.57 3.36 -9.87
CA LEU A 99 -15.42 2.75 -9.21
C LEU A 99 -15.84 2.34 -7.79
N LYS A 100 -15.74 1.04 -7.51
CA LYS A 100 -16.25 0.41 -6.30
C LYS A 100 -15.11 -0.08 -5.42
N ALA A 101 -15.03 0.43 -4.20
CA ALA A 101 -14.20 -0.14 -3.15
C ALA A 101 -14.81 -1.45 -2.65
N ILE A 102 -13.96 -2.45 -2.45
CA ILE A 102 -14.37 -3.81 -2.04
C ILE A 102 -13.90 -4.17 -0.64
N ALA A 103 -12.84 -3.52 -0.16
CA ALA A 103 -12.29 -3.63 1.18
C ALA A 103 -11.49 -2.36 1.53
N PRO A 104 -11.20 -2.11 2.82
CA PRO A 104 -10.32 -1.02 3.23
C PRO A 104 -8.93 -1.17 2.60
N TYR A 105 -8.41 -0.07 2.02
CA TYR A 105 -7.03 0.00 1.51
C TYR A 105 -6.69 -1.04 0.41
N GLU A 106 -7.71 -1.50 -0.31
CA GLU A 106 -7.57 -2.47 -1.40
C GLU A 106 -7.85 -1.88 -2.78
N ALA A 107 -7.34 -2.55 -3.80
CA ALA A 107 -7.62 -2.20 -5.18
C ALA A 107 -9.15 -2.25 -5.46
N PRO A 108 -9.73 -1.20 -6.06
CA PRO A 108 -11.15 -1.19 -6.36
C PRO A 108 -11.46 -2.03 -7.59
N THR A 109 -12.75 -2.29 -7.82
CA THR A 109 -13.25 -2.83 -9.09
C THR A 109 -14.07 -1.79 -9.85
N LEU A 110 -14.13 -1.91 -11.17
CA LEU A 110 -15.16 -1.24 -11.96
C LEU A 110 -16.48 -2.01 -11.81
N GLU A 111 -17.56 -1.28 -11.53
CA GLU A 111 -18.94 -1.77 -11.52
C GLU A 111 -19.70 -1.13 -12.70
N ILE A 112 -20.33 -1.94 -13.55
CA ILE A 112 -21.13 -1.51 -14.70
C ILE A 112 -22.55 -2.07 -14.52
N ASN A 113 -23.54 -1.20 -14.30
CA ASN A 113 -24.93 -1.61 -14.01
C ASN A 113 -25.04 -2.69 -12.91
N GLY A 114 -24.22 -2.59 -11.87
CA GLY A 114 -24.18 -3.56 -10.77
C GLY A 114 -23.33 -4.82 -11.02
N ILE A 115 -22.81 -5.00 -12.24
CA ILE A 115 -21.89 -6.10 -12.58
C ILE A 115 -20.46 -5.69 -12.27
N HIS A 116 -19.75 -6.52 -11.50
CA HIS A 116 -18.33 -6.31 -11.20
C HIS A 116 -17.47 -6.87 -12.33
N MET A 117 -16.45 -6.10 -12.74
CA MET A 117 -15.51 -6.53 -13.78
C MET A 117 -14.43 -7.50 -13.28
N HIS A 118 -14.22 -7.56 -11.97
CA HIS A 118 -13.30 -8.45 -11.27
C HIS A 118 -14.08 -9.34 -10.31
N ARG A 119 -13.56 -10.53 -10.02
CA ARG A 119 -14.04 -11.37 -8.92
C ARG A 119 -13.70 -10.70 -7.60
N ILE A 120 -14.72 -10.53 -6.76
CA ILE A 120 -14.59 -9.87 -5.44
C ILE A 120 -15.02 -10.79 -4.29
N GLU A 121 -15.47 -12.00 -4.60
CA GLU A 121 -15.90 -12.98 -3.60
C GLU A 121 -14.74 -13.93 -3.28
N GLY A 122 -14.24 -13.86 -2.05
CA GLY A 122 -13.10 -14.65 -1.58
C GLY A 122 -11.75 -14.26 -2.18
N ILE A 123 -11.67 -13.12 -2.88
CA ILE A 123 -10.45 -12.59 -3.52
C ILE A 123 -10.60 -11.09 -3.79
N THR A 124 -9.48 -10.37 -3.94
CA THR A 124 -9.45 -8.96 -4.36
C THR A 124 -9.11 -8.81 -5.85
N PRO A 125 -9.49 -7.70 -6.52
CA PRO A 125 -9.11 -7.45 -7.90
C PRO A 125 -7.60 -7.57 -8.16
N LEU A 126 -6.78 -7.11 -7.21
CA LEU A 126 -5.31 -7.22 -7.30
C LEU A 126 -4.86 -8.69 -7.32
N LEU A 127 -5.38 -9.50 -6.40
CA LEU A 127 -5.04 -10.92 -6.32
C LEU A 127 -5.59 -11.72 -7.50
N GLU A 128 -6.76 -11.36 -8.03
CA GLU A 128 -7.32 -11.98 -9.23
C GLU A 128 -6.38 -11.77 -10.43
N ILE A 129 -5.97 -10.53 -10.68
CA ILE A 129 -5.02 -10.20 -11.75
C ILE A 129 -3.71 -10.95 -11.54
N ALA A 130 -3.21 -11.02 -10.30
CA ALA A 130 -2.01 -11.78 -9.98
C ALA A 130 -2.17 -13.29 -10.28
N ARG A 131 -3.34 -13.90 -10.09
CA ARG A 131 -3.59 -15.31 -10.44
C ARG A 131 -3.58 -15.58 -11.94
N HIS A 132 -3.92 -14.60 -12.77
CA HIS A 132 -3.83 -14.72 -14.23
C HIS A 132 -2.38 -14.64 -14.74
N ASN A 133 -1.43 -14.25 -13.90
CA ASN A 133 -0.02 -14.23 -14.24
C ASN A 133 0.48 -15.67 -14.52
N PRO A 134 0.95 -15.99 -15.75
CA PRO A 134 1.46 -17.32 -16.08
C PRO A 134 2.61 -17.80 -15.19
N TRP A 135 3.43 -16.87 -14.70
CA TRP A 135 4.55 -17.16 -13.80
C TRP A 135 4.10 -17.54 -12.38
N SER A 136 2.83 -17.35 -12.03
CA SER A 136 2.24 -17.68 -10.72
C SER A 136 1.57 -19.06 -10.69
N ARG A 137 1.60 -19.83 -11.78
CA ARG A 137 0.86 -21.09 -11.94
C ARG A 137 1.20 -22.15 -10.86
N ASP A 138 2.46 -22.19 -10.42
CA ASP A 138 2.93 -23.17 -9.44
C ASP A 138 2.75 -22.72 -7.98
N LEU A 139 2.26 -21.50 -7.73
CA LEU A 139 2.06 -20.92 -6.39
C LEU A 139 0.81 -21.44 -5.67
N SER A 140 0.33 -22.63 -6.01
CA SER A 140 -0.91 -23.22 -5.45
C SER A 140 -0.83 -23.55 -3.94
N LYS A 141 0.37 -23.57 -3.36
CA LYS A 141 0.66 -23.88 -1.95
C LYS A 141 1.33 -22.72 -1.22
N VAL A 142 0.78 -21.52 -1.37
CA VAL A 142 1.29 -20.31 -0.72
C VAL A 142 0.22 -19.75 0.19
N GLU A 143 0.58 -19.48 1.44
CA GLU A 143 -0.22 -18.67 2.34
C GLU A 143 0.01 -17.19 2.02
N ILE A 144 -1.07 -16.45 1.79
CA ILE A 144 -1.01 -15.03 1.46
C ILE A 144 -1.49 -14.25 2.67
N LEU A 145 -0.58 -13.48 3.27
CA LEU A 145 -0.90 -12.52 4.32
C LEU A 145 -1.00 -11.13 3.69
N LEU A 146 -2.21 -10.58 3.67
CA LEU A 146 -2.51 -9.30 3.05
C LEU A 146 -2.47 -8.19 4.11
N GLY A 147 -1.53 -7.26 3.97
CA GLY A 147 -1.38 -6.13 4.89
C GLY A 147 -0.06 -5.38 4.72
N ASP A 148 0.15 -4.37 5.56
CA ASP A 148 1.43 -3.67 5.65
C ASP A 148 2.51 -4.62 6.19
N ALA A 149 3.52 -4.90 5.37
CA ALA A 149 4.58 -5.84 5.73
C ALA A 149 5.31 -5.47 7.04
N THR A 150 5.39 -4.18 7.37
CA THR A 150 6.04 -3.71 8.62
C THR A 150 5.23 -4.02 9.88
N GLU A 151 3.93 -4.26 9.73
CA GLU A 151 3.01 -4.64 10.80
C GLU A 151 2.81 -6.17 10.82
N VAL A 152 2.49 -6.77 9.66
CA VAL A 152 2.25 -8.21 9.53
C VAL A 152 3.44 -9.03 10.04
N VAL A 153 4.68 -8.61 9.75
CA VAL A 153 5.87 -9.34 10.21
C VAL A 153 5.93 -9.49 11.73
N ARG A 154 5.34 -8.55 12.49
CA ARG A 154 5.34 -8.57 13.96
C ARG A 154 4.43 -9.65 14.55
N GLU A 155 3.46 -10.11 13.77
CA GLU A 155 2.53 -11.17 14.15
C GLU A 155 3.09 -12.57 13.88
N LEU A 156 4.17 -12.67 13.10
CA LEU A 156 4.84 -13.92 12.77
C LEU A 156 5.73 -14.39 13.91
N GLU A 157 5.84 -15.70 14.08
CA GLU A 157 6.68 -16.32 15.11
C GLU A 157 8.18 -16.07 14.88
N ASP A 158 8.96 -16.14 15.94
CA ASP A 158 10.42 -16.13 15.87
C ASP A 158 10.93 -17.40 15.16
N ASP A 159 12.05 -17.30 14.45
CA ASP A 159 12.73 -18.47 13.84
C ASP A 159 11.80 -19.39 13.01
N CYS A 160 10.85 -18.84 12.26
CA CYS A 160 9.90 -19.62 11.46
C CYS A 160 10.30 -19.76 9.97
N PHE A 161 11.16 -18.89 9.43
CA PHE A 161 11.58 -18.92 8.02
C PHE A 161 13.03 -19.33 7.81
N GLU A 162 13.30 -20.20 6.84
CA GLU A 162 14.66 -20.51 6.36
C GLU A 162 15.22 -19.41 5.45
N ALA A 163 14.34 -18.74 4.70
CA ALA A 163 14.72 -17.71 3.75
C ALA A 163 13.65 -16.60 3.65
N VAL A 164 14.12 -15.38 3.43
CA VAL A 164 13.28 -14.20 3.14
C VAL A 164 13.77 -13.57 1.83
N LEU A 165 12.83 -13.28 0.94
CA LEU A 165 13.05 -12.47 -0.25
C LEU A 165 12.37 -11.11 -0.03
N LEU A 166 13.16 -10.04 -0.02
CA LEU A 166 12.71 -8.67 0.15
C LEU A 166 12.89 -7.91 -1.17
N ASP A 167 11.78 -7.73 -1.88
CA ASP A 167 11.70 -6.94 -3.12
C ASP A 167 10.73 -5.75 -2.93
N PRO A 168 11.15 -4.70 -2.20
CA PRO A 168 10.28 -3.61 -1.85
C PRO A 168 10.12 -2.64 -3.04
N PRO A 169 9.08 -1.80 -3.05
CA PRO A 169 9.04 -0.61 -3.87
C PRO A 169 10.31 0.24 -3.69
N ARG A 170 10.56 1.15 -4.63
CA ARG A 170 11.70 2.08 -4.54
C ARG A 170 11.72 2.77 -3.16
N TYR A 171 12.93 3.00 -2.63
CA TYR A 171 13.14 3.69 -1.36
C TYR A 171 12.34 4.99 -1.18
N SER A 172 12.15 5.76 -2.26
CA SER A 172 11.36 7.01 -2.22
C SER A 172 9.87 6.81 -1.93
N LEU A 173 9.33 5.61 -2.18
CA LEU A 173 7.93 5.25 -1.97
C LEU A 173 7.71 4.54 -0.64
N ALA A 174 8.66 3.69 -0.23
CA ALA A 174 8.52 2.85 0.96
C ALA A 174 9.80 2.84 1.83
N PRO A 175 10.24 3.99 2.37
CA PRO A 175 11.49 4.09 3.15
C PRO A 175 11.49 3.21 4.42
N GLU A 176 10.32 2.93 4.98
CA GLU A 176 10.11 2.08 6.15
C GLU A 176 10.59 0.64 5.93
N LEU A 177 10.49 0.11 4.69
CA LEU A 177 10.99 -1.22 4.33
C LEU A 177 12.52 -1.29 4.25
N TYR A 178 13.21 -0.15 4.36
CA TYR A 178 14.68 -0.04 4.38
C TYR A 178 15.23 0.35 5.75
N ALA A 179 14.36 0.47 6.76
CA ALA A 179 14.70 0.89 8.11
C ALA A 179 15.29 -0.24 8.94
N SER A 180 16.20 0.09 9.85
CA SER A 180 16.81 -0.91 10.75
C SER A 180 15.78 -1.59 11.66
N SER A 181 14.67 -0.93 12.00
CA SER A 181 13.57 -1.53 12.75
C SER A 181 12.95 -2.70 12.00
N PHE A 182 12.62 -2.53 10.71
CA PHE A 182 12.09 -3.60 9.88
C PHE A 182 13.09 -4.73 9.69
N TYR A 183 14.38 -4.42 9.48
CA TYR A 183 15.42 -5.45 9.40
C TYR A 183 15.59 -6.27 10.69
N ARG A 184 15.30 -5.72 11.87
CA ARG A 184 15.29 -6.49 13.13
C ARG A 184 14.16 -7.52 13.14
N GLU A 185 12.97 -7.16 12.66
CA GLU A 185 11.88 -8.12 12.51
C GLU A 185 12.25 -9.24 11.52
N LEU A 186 12.89 -8.91 10.39
CA LEU A 186 13.38 -9.93 9.46
C LEU A 186 14.47 -10.82 10.07
N PHE A 187 15.32 -10.28 10.95
CA PHE A 187 16.30 -11.07 11.69
C PHE A 187 15.63 -12.00 12.72
N ARG A 188 14.57 -11.52 13.39
CA ARG A 188 13.80 -12.28 14.38
C ARG A 188 13.12 -13.50 13.77
N VAL A 189 12.41 -13.31 12.66
CA VAL A 189 11.63 -14.38 12.01
C VAL A 189 12.49 -15.41 11.24
N LEU A 190 13.73 -15.07 10.89
CA LEU A 190 14.66 -16.00 10.24
C LEU A 190 15.26 -16.99 11.24
N LYS A 191 15.26 -18.29 10.93
CA LYS A 191 15.97 -19.33 11.69
C LYS A 191 17.47 -19.06 11.79
N PRO A 192 18.18 -19.62 12.78
CA PRO A 192 19.64 -19.62 12.78
C PRO A 192 20.22 -20.18 11.48
N GLY A 193 21.15 -19.43 10.85
CA GLY A 193 21.67 -19.73 9.51
C GLY A 193 20.74 -19.39 8.34
N GLY A 194 19.54 -18.87 8.60
CA GLY A 194 18.59 -18.41 7.60
C GLY A 194 19.11 -17.23 6.78
N LYS A 195 18.57 -17.06 5.58
CA LYS A 195 19.09 -16.11 4.58
C LYS A 195 18.04 -15.07 4.18
N LEU A 196 18.46 -13.82 4.09
CA LEU A 196 17.70 -12.72 3.49
C LEU A 196 18.36 -12.33 2.17
N PHE A 197 17.58 -12.21 1.10
CA PHE A 197 18.00 -11.49 -0.09
C PHE A 197 17.16 -10.21 -0.22
N HIS A 198 17.82 -9.06 -0.29
CA HIS A 198 17.17 -7.76 -0.47
C HIS A 198 17.56 -7.19 -1.84
N TYR A 199 16.58 -7.05 -2.73
CA TYR A 199 16.76 -6.38 -4.01
C TYR A 199 16.88 -4.86 -3.81
N THR A 200 17.91 -4.25 -4.38
CA THR A 200 18.21 -2.81 -4.21
C THR A 200 18.21 -2.03 -5.52
N GLY A 201 17.97 -2.69 -6.65
CA GLY A 201 17.98 -2.08 -7.98
C GLY A 201 19.37 -1.70 -8.48
N GLU A 202 19.42 -1.05 -9.65
CA GLU A 202 20.66 -0.63 -10.30
C GLU A 202 21.30 0.58 -9.57
N PRO A 203 22.61 0.52 -9.26
CA PRO A 203 23.37 1.68 -8.81
C PRO A 203 23.29 2.81 -9.86
N GLY A 204 22.92 4.03 -9.44
CA GLY A 204 22.99 5.21 -10.31
C GLY A 204 21.73 5.55 -11.12
N SER A 205 20.57 4.98 -10.81
CA SER A 205 19.29 5.41 -11.40
C SER A 205 18.84 6.79 -10.87
N ARG A 206 19.45 7.85 -11.43
CA ARG A 206 19.00 9.26 -11.51
C ARG A 206 18.23 9.82 -10.30
N SER A 207 18.89 9.94 -9.16
CA SER A 207 18.84 11.15 -8.32
C SER A 207 19.91 11.05 -7.22
N ARG A 208 20.88 11.98 -7.26
CA ARG A 208 21.94 12.23 -6.25
C ARG A 208 22.66 10.99 -5.72
N GLY A 209 23.78 10.56 -6.34
CA GLY A 209 24.95 9.91 -5.71
C GLY A 209 24.83 8.98 -4.48
N ILE A 210 23.66 8.41 -4.17
CA ILE A 210 23.39 7.66 -2.95
C ILE A 210 23.58 6.18 -3.25
N ASP A 211 24.59 5.60 -2.62
CA ASP A 211 24.85 4.16 -2.64
C ASP A 211 23.84 3.42 -1.76
N LEU A 212 22.64 3.18 -2.32
CA LEU A 212 21.55 2.52 -1.61
C LEU A 212 21.96 1.12 -1.13
N ALA A 213 22.57 0.31 -2.00
CA ALA A 213 23.07 -1.01 -1.64
C ALA A 213 24.09 -0.96 -0.49
N GLY A 214 24.94 0.08 -0.46
CA GLY A 214 25.87 0.33 0.64
C GLY A 214 25.20 0.69 1.95
N SER A 215 24.19 1.55 1.90
CA SER A 215 23.39 1.91 3.07
C SER A 215 22.66 0.70 3.65
N VAL A 216 22.02 -0.10 2.79
CA VAL A 216 21.36 -1.37 3.15
C VAL A 216 22.36 -2.33 3.79
N LEU A 217 23.52 -2.53 3.16
CA LEU A 217 24.59 -3.39 3.69
C LEU A 217 25.02 -2.97 5.10
N LYS A 218 25.21 -1.67 5.34
CA LYS A 218 25.61 -1.14 6.66
C LYS A 218 24.53 -1.37 7.70
N ARG A 219 23.26 -1.13 7.38
CA ARG A 219 22.12 -1.33 8.29
C ARG A 219 21.92 -2.80 8.64
N LEU A 220 21.97 -3.71 7.66
CA LEU A 220 21.84 -5.15 7.89
C LEU A 220 22.97 -5.66 8.81
N LYS A 221 24.21 -5.24 8.58
CA LYS A 221 25.33 -5.55 9.48
C LYS A 221 25.10 -4.99 10.89
N GLY A 222 24.59 -3.77 11.01
CA GLY A 222 24.28 -3.13 12.29
C GLY A 222 23.18 -3.84 13.09
N VAL A 223 22.29 -4.60 12.42
CA VAL A 223 21.27 -5.44 13.08
C VAL A 223 21.82 -6.78 13.55
N GLY A 224 22.95 -7.23 13.01
CA GLY A 224 23.59 -8.51 13.36
C GLY A 224 23.73 -9.50 12.21
N PHE A 225 23.29 -9.15 11.00
CA PHE A 225 23.48 -10.01 9.83
C PHE A 225 24.92 -10.03 9.34
N ARG A 226 25.37 -11.20 8.88
CA ARG A 226 26.52 -11.29 7.96
C ARG A 226 26.04 -10.99 6.55
N ALA A 227 26.41 -9.85 5.99
CA ALA A 227 25.89 -9.38 4.71
C ALA A 227 26.98 -9.05 3.68
N ARG A 228 26.69 -9.29 2.40
CA ARG A 228 27.52 -8.95 1.24
C ARG A 228 26.66 -8.52 0.05
N ARG A 229 27.22 -7.68 -0.83
CA ARG A 229 26.55 -7.35 -2.11
C ARG A 229 26.62 -8.51 -3.08
N VAL A 230 25.60 -8.59 -3.94
CA VAL A 230 25.52 -9.52 -5.07
C VAL A 230 25.16 -8.68 -6.29
N SER A 231 26.18 -8.12 -6.94
CA SER A 231 26.00 -7.17 -8.05
C SER A 231 25.24 -7.78 -9.23
N GLU A 232 25.47 -9.06 -9.53
CA GLU A 232 24.79 -9.82 -10.58
C GLU A 232 23.27 -9.86 -10.39
N LEU A 233 22.82 -9.93 -9.14
CA LEU A 233 21.40 -9.94 -8.76
C LEU A 233 20.90 -8.56 -8.33
N ARG A 234 21.75 -7.52 -8.42
CA ARG A 234 21.41 -6.13 -8.10
C ARG A 234 20.85 -5.97 -6.66
N GLY A 235 21.45 -6.69 -5.72
CA GLY A 235 20.95 -6.77 -4.34
C GLY A 235 22.02 -7.05 -3.29
N VAL A 236 21.56 -7.27 -2.06
CA VAL A 236 22.35 -7.63 -0.89
C VAL A 236 21.85 -8.97 -0.36
N ILE A 237 22.76 -9.91 -0.13
CA ILE A 237 22.46 -11.14 0.60
C ILE A 237 22.96 -11.01 2.04
N ALA A 238 22.14 -11.42 2.99
CA ALA A 238 22.39 -11.37 4.42
C ALA A 238 22.06 -12.71 5.05
N MET A 239 22.76 -13.08 6.12
CA MET A 239 22.60 -14.36 6.79
C MET A 239 22.63 -14.19 8.31
N LYS A 240 21.67 -14.80 9.00
CA LYS A 240 21.64 -14.87 10.48
C LYS A 240 22.78 -15.75 10.98
N GLY A 241 23.31 -15.45 12.16
CA GLY A 241 24.23 -16.36 12.85
C GLY A 241 23.63 -17.75 12.98
N ARG A 242 24.48 -18.79 13.03
CA ARG A 242 24.03 -20.12 13.47
C ARG A 242 24.03 -20.17 14.98
#